data_AF-A0A838MJB9-F1
#
_entry.id   AF-A0A838MJB9-F1
#
_cell.length_a   1.000
_cell.length_b   1.000
_cell.length_c   1.000
_cell.angle_alpha   90.00
_cell.angle_beta   90.00
_cell.angle_gamma   90.00
#
_symmetry.space_group_name_H-M   'P 1'
#
loop_
_entity.id
_entity.type
_entity.pdbx_description
1 polymer ?
#
loop_
_entity_poly.entity_id
_entity_poly.type
_entity_poly.pdbx_seq_one_letter_code
_entity_poly.pdbx_strand_id
1 'polypeptide(L)'
;MSISNLFNQKFTLILALILLAELFSIFGYLLPDFNNFAFLIIIFLALILSLINLEYGIWIIFAELFIGSKGYLFAFEQGEFLISIRIALWLIIMAVWLGKTISNGIKHKKLEIKFFKSCYFYYFIILFLFIAWGIINGILNHNSFNNIFFDFNGWLYFTLVFPAYSVFKKSATNYSRIQKNNSAVHAKSEIQSKRAKPWIPAFAGMTGAARLDSPINTILQIFTASIIWLSAKTLFLLFIFSHNITSITSELYRWTRVTGVGEITQMQGGFYRIFFQSHIFVLIGLFVFILLLTQIVNQKDKYDKKILTSYFLLLASFLSIILISFSRSFWVGLIIGLLFYYFTPHLSSSFVIDKNFSNKKYSNILKKGAGFIILLFYKTSWKKLLKLSGTLLICAIMSIGLIIAIVKFPYPNPTGGFSTAELLSERAGQISGEAGASSRWALLPELWDEIKQSPILGQGFGATVTYKSSDPRVLESSPTGEYTTYAFEWGWLDIWLKLGLLGLISYLALLAKIIIDGIFRNKAKDKIIYGLTIGLIVISAVSIFSPYMNHPLGIGYLILCAAIINAYGAEEIE
;
A
#
# COMPACT_ATOMS: atom_id res chain seq x y z
N MET A 1 5.25 16.38 9.99
CA MET A 1 3.98 16.08 10.70
C MET A 1 4.33 15.46 12.06
N SER A 2 3.70 15.86 13.17
CA SER A 2 3.85 15.18 14.48
C SER A 2 2.74 14.16 14.68
N ILE A 3 3.00 13.10 15.45
CA ILE A 3 2.04 12.01 15.76
C ILE A 3 0.78 12.47 16.45
N SER A 4 0.88 13.52 17.26
CA SER A 4 -0.27 14.22 17.84
C SER A 4 -1.32 14.59 16.79
N ASN A 5 -0.90 14.76 15.53
CA ASN A 5 -1.78 15.10 14.42
C ASN A 5 -2.38 13.85 13.73
N LEU A 6 -1.76 12.68 13.87
CA LEU A 6 -2.31 11.41 13.38
C LEU A 6 -3.39 10.87 14.32
N PHE A 7 -3.18 10.92 15.64
CA PHE A 7 -4.10 10.34 16.62
C PHE A 7 -4.98 11.41 17.28
N ASN A 8 -5.98 11.88 16.54
CA ASN A 8 -6.97 12.85 17.02
C ASN A 8 -8.40 12.26 16.98
N GLN A 9 -9.40 13.08 17.29
CA GLN A 9 -10.82 12.66 17.26
C GLN A 9 -11.23 12.12 15.88
N LYS A 10 -10.72 12.74 14.80
CA LYS A 10 -11.00 12.30 13.42
C LYS A 10 -10.44 10.89 13.16
N PHE A 11 -9.21 10.60 13.60
CA PHE A 11 -8.66 9.24 13.53
C PHE A 11 -9.50 8.24 14.32
N THR A 12 -9.96 8.63 15.51
CA THR A 12 -10.82 7.77 16.35
C THR A 12 -12.12 7.44 15.64
N LEU A 13 -12.76 8.44 15.01
CA LEU A 13 -13.95 8.24 14.19
C LEU A 13 -13.67 7.31 12.99
N ILE A 14 -12.56 7.51 12.27
CA ILE A 14 -12.17 6.65 11.14
C ILE A 14 -11.99 5.21 11.59
N LEU A 15 -11.28 4.97 12.69
CA LEU A 15 -11.08 3.63 13.25
C LEU A 15 -12.43 3.01 13.66
N ALA A 16 -13.32 3.76 14.30
CA ALA A 16 -14.65 3.31 14.65
C ALA A 16 -15.50 2.93 13.43
N LEU A 17 -15.42 3.70 12.34
CA LEU A 17 -16.13 3.38 11.08
C LEU A 17 -15.57 2.12 10.41
N ILE A 18 -14.26 1.90 10.44
CA ILE A 18 -13.64 0.66 9.94
C ILE A 18 -14.12 -0.55 10.75
N LEU A 19 -14.13 -0.43 12.09
CA LEU A 19 -14.63 -1.46 12.98
C LEU A 19 -16.12 -1.77 12.72
N LEU A 20 -16.93 -0.72 12.53
CA LEU A 20 -18.35 -0.87 12.22
C LEU A 20 -18.57 -1.58 10.89
N ALA A 21 -17.83 -1.22 9.84
CA ALA A 21 -17.92 -1.87 8.53
C ALA A 21 -17.55 -3.36 8.62
N GLU A 22 -16.52 -3.71 9.38
CA GLU A 22 -16.11 -5.10 9.58
C GLU A 22 -17.12 -5.89 10.40
N LEU A 23 -17.68 -5.31 11.46
CA LEU A 23 -18.76 -5.92 12.21
C LEU A 23 -19.99 -6.18 11.32
N PHE A 24 -20.37 -5.19 10.50
CA PHE A 24 -21.46 -5.34 9.53
C PHE A 24 -21.17 -6.39 8.47
N SER A 25 -19.91 -6.59 8.08
CA SER A 25 -19.53 -7.64 7.14
C SER A 25 -19.73 -9.05 7.72
N ILE A 26 -19.54 -9.23 9.03
CA ILE A 26 -19.82 -10.49 9.71
C ILE A 26 -21.34 -10.75 9.70
N PHE A 27 -22.14 -9.73 10.01
CA PHE A 27 -23.60 -9.84 9.90
C PHE A 27 -24.07 -10.09 8.46
N GLY A 28 -23.46 -9.44 7.47
CA GLY A 28 -23.76 -9.66 6.05
C GLY A 28 -23.37 -11.04 5.57
N TYR A 29 -22.36 -11.67 6.18
CA TYR A 29 -22.07 -13.09 5.91
C TYR A 29 -23.13 -14.02 6.51
N LEU A 30 -23.59 -13.74 7.73
CA LEU A 30 -24.59 -14.56 8.42
C LEU A 30 -26.00 -14.41 7.83
N LEU A 31 -26.32 -13.23 7.27
CA LEU A 31 -27.64 -12.86 6.76
C LEU A 31 -27.48 -12.29 5.32
N PRO A 32 -27.66 -13.12 4.26
CA PRO A 32 -27.47 -12.68 2.88
C PRO A 32 -28.30 -11.46 2.47
N ASP A 33 -29.56 -11.38 2.89
CA ASP A 33 -30.43 -10.21 2.62
C ASP A 33 -29.88 -8.93 3.27
N PHE A 34 -29.28 -9.05 4.47
CA PHE A 34 -28.60 -7.94 5.11
C PHE A 34 -27.34 -7.53 4.34
N ASN A 35 -26.63 -8.46 3.69
CA ASN A 35 -25.49 -8.12 2.84
C ASN A 35 -25.91 -7.21 1.69
N ASN A 36 -26.93 -7.61 0.94
CA ASN A 36 -27.47 -6.85 -0.18
C ASN A 36 -27.96 -5.47 0.29
N PHE A 37 -28.67 -5.41 1.43
CA PHE A 37 -29.12 -4.15 2.02
C PHE A 37 -27.97 -3.24 2.47
N ALA A 38 -26.98 -3.79 3.18
CA ALA A 38 -25.80 -3.06 3.63
C ALA A 38 -24.97 -2.54 2.44
N PHE A 39 -24.79 -3.36 1.40
CA PHE A 39 -24.16 -2.96 0.14
C PHE A 39 -24.87 -1.73 -0.45
N LEU A 40 -26.20 -1.78 -0.60
CA LEU A 40 -27.00 -0.69 -1.17
C LEU A 40 -26.89 0.60 -0.34
N ILE A 41 -26.89 0.50 0.99
CA ILE A 41 -26.70 1.64 1.88
C ILE A 41 -25.29 2.24 1.71
N ILE A 42 -24.25 1.41 1.70
CA ILE A 42 -22.86 1.89 1.61
C ILE A 42 -22.65 2.61 0.28
N ILE A 43 -23.13 2.07 -0.85
CA ILE A 43 -23.00 2.72 -2.15
C ILE A 43 -23.81 4.03 -2.21
N PHE A 44 -25.00 4.05 -1.62
CA PHE A 44 -25.86 5.25 -1.58
C PHE A 44 -25.22 6.37 -0.75
N LEU A 45 -24.68 6.04 0.43
CA LEU A 45 -23.92 6.97 1.26
C LEU A 45 -22.65 7.45 0.54
N ALA A 46 -21.91 6.55 -0.11
CA ALA A 46 -20.72 6.91 -0.87
C ALA A 46 -21.05 7.87 -2.03
N LEU A 47 -22.17 7.65 -2.72
CA LEU A 47 -22.67 8.55 -3.76
C LEU A 47 -23.01 9.93 -3.19
N ILE A 48 -23.84 10.01 -2.14
CA ILE A 48 -24.22 11.27 -1.51
C ILE A 48 -23.00 12.05 -1.02
N LEU A 49 -22.12 11.39 -0.27
CA LEU A 49 -20.91 12.01 0.27
C LEU A 49 -19.98 12.49 -0.83
N SER A 50 -19.81 11.70 -1.91
CA SER A 50 -19.01 12.09 -3.07
C SER A 50 -19.62 13.28 -3.82
N LEU A 51 -20.95 13.35 -3.93
CA LEU A 51 -21.68 14.47 -4.54
C LEU A 51 -21.54 15.75 -3.69
N ILE A 52 -21.55 15.66 -2.37
CA ILE A 52 -21.24 16.79 -1.47
C ILE A 52 -19.78 17.21 -1.66
N ASN A 53 -18.84 16.30 -1.42
CA ASN A 53 -17.41 16.56 -1.58
C ASN A 53 -16.69 15.28 -2.04
N LEU A 54 -16.03 15.37 -3.20
CA LEU A 54 -15.34 14.24 -3.82
C LEU A 54 -14.21 13.68 -2.93
N GLU A 55 -13.69 14.49 -2.00
CA GLU A 55 -12.73 14.06 -0.99
C GLU A 55 -13.24 12.87 -0.17
N TYR A 56 -14.53 12.85 0.22
CA TYR A 56 -15.10 11.72 0.96
C TYR A 56 -15.15 10.44 0.13
N GLY A 57 -15.45 10.54 -1.17
CA GLY A 57 -15.37 9.40 -2.09
C GLY A 57 -13.97 8.80 -2.13
N ILE A 58 -12.95 9.64 -2.27
CA ILE A 58 -11.54 9.23 -2.21
C ILE A 58 -11.22 8.54 -0.88
N TRP A 59 -11.67 9.07 0.26
CA TRP A 59 -11.50 8.43 1.57
C TRP A 59 -12.12 7.04 1.64
N ILE A 60 -13.33 6.87 1.12
CA ILE A 60 -14.06 5.61 1.17
C ILE A 60 -13.37 4.54 0.30
N ILE A 61 -13.01 4.84 -0.94
CA ILE A 61 -12.36 3.83 -1.81
C ILE A 61 -10.97 3.45 -1.30
N PHE A 62 -10.19 4.39 -0.78
CA PHE A 62 -8.88 4.03 -0.22
C PHE A 62 -9.01 3.25 1.09
N ALA A 63 -10.00 3.56 1.93
CA ALA A 63 -10.29 2.75 3.11
C ALA A 63 -10.64 1.30 2.72
N GLU A 64 -11.51 1.12 1.71
CA GLU A 64 -11.84 -0.20 1.16
C GLU A 64 -10.60 -0.90 0.62
N LEU A 65 -9.78 -0.22 -0.20
CA LEU A 65 -8.56 -0.83 -0.74
C LEU A 65 -7.64 -1.28 0.41
N PHE A 66 -7.48 -0.49 1.47
CA PHE A 66 -6.60 -0.89 2.56
C PHE A 66 -7.11 -2.11 3.33
N ILE A 67 -8.42 -2.24 3.60
CA ILE A 67 -8.93 -3.31 4.49
C ILE A 67 -9.55 -4.50 3.76
N GLY A 68 -10.02 -4.31 2.53
CA GLY A 68 -10.94 -5.22 1.85
C GLY A 68 -10.31 -6.42 1.14
N SER A 69 -8.97 -6.54 1.07
CA SER A 69 -8.24 -7.59 0.33
C SER A 69 -8.76 -7.82 -1.10
N LYS A 70 -9.65 -8.79 -1.34
CA LYS A 70 -10.27 -9.05 -2.65
C LYS A 70 -11.45 -8.13 -2.99
N GLY A 71 -12.01 -7.43 -2.00
CA GLY A 71 -13.02 -6.39 -2.17
C GLY A 71 -14.47 -6.86 -2.04
N TYR A 72 -14.68 -8.06 -1.50
CA TYR A 72 -15.99 -8.70 -1.29
C TYR A 72 -16.42 -8.66 0.18
N LEU A 73 -15.94 -7.68 0.94
CA LEU A 73 -16.39 -7.45 2.32
C LEU A 73 -17.92 -7.23 2.36
N PHE A 74 -18.44 -6.58 1.31
CA PHE A 74 -19.84 -6.56 0.92
C PHE A 74 -19.92 -6.85 -0.57
N ALA A 75 -20.97 -7.51 -1.02
CA ALA A 75 -21.22 -7.77 -2.42
C ALA A 75 -22.73 -7.83 -2.67
N PHE A 76 -23.14 -7.39 -3.86
CA PHE A 76 -24.51 -7.57 -4.30
C PHE A 76 -24.60 -8.85 -5.10
N GLU A 77 -25.44 -9.77 -4.65
CA GLU A 77 -25.67 -11.07 -5.28
C GLU A 77 -27.15 -11.25 -5.62
N GLN A 78 -27.45 -11.47 -6.90
CA GLN A 78 -28.79 -11.76 -7.40
C GLN A 78 -28.70 -12.77 -8.55
N GLY A 79 -29.04 -14.03 -8.28
CA GLY A 79 -28.82 -15.12 -9.24
C GLY A 79 -27.33 -15.31 -9.52
N GLU A 80 -26.93 -15.32 -10.79
CA GLU A 80 -25.52 -15.43 -11.19
C GLU A 80 -24.76 -14.09 -11.16
N PHE A 81 -25.47 -12.98 -10.92
CA PHE A 81 -24.86 -11.66 -10.92
C PHE A 81 -24.22 -11.35 -9.57
N LEU A 82 -22.90 -11.16 -9.56
CA LEU A 82 -22.12 -10.81 -8.38
C LEU A 82 -21.28 -9.55 -8.64
N ILE A 83 -21.54 -8.49 -7.88
CA ILE A 83 -20.72 -7.26 -7.89
C ILE A 83 -20.14 -6.98 -6.51
N SER A 84 -18.83 -6.81 -6.47
CA SER A 84 -18.11 -6.45 -5.25
C SER A 84 -18.28 -4.97 -4.90
N ILE A 85 -18.27 -4.65 -3.60
CA ILE A 85 -18.37 -3.25 -3.14
C ILE A 85 -17.26 -2.38 -3.72
N ARG A 86 -16.07 -2.94 -3.95
CA ARG A 86 -14.95 -2.22 -4.54
C ARG A 86 -15.25 -1.71 -5.94
N ILE A 87 -15.78 -2.56 -6.82
CA ILE A 87 -16.11 -2.17 -8.21
C ILE A 87 -17.22 -1.12 -8.21
N ALA A 88 -18.24 -1.29 -7.37
CA ALA A 88 -19.33 -0.33 -7.23
C ALA A 88 -18.83 1.04 -6.74
N LEU A 89 -17.97 1.07 -5.72
CA LEU A 89 -17.35 2.29 -5.22
C LEU A 89 -16.48 2.97 -6.29
N TRP A 90 -15.64 2.21 -7.00
CA TRP A 90 -14.84 2.73 -8.12
C TRP A 90 -15.74 3.40 -9.17
N LEU A 91 -16.81 2.74 -9.59
CA LEU A 91 -17.74 3.26 -10.59
C LEU A 91 -18.40 4.57 -10.14
N ILE A 92 -18.90 4.62 -8.90
CA ILE A 92 -19.53 5.82 -8.32
C ILE A 92 -18.56 6.99 -8.27
N ILE A 93 -17.34 6.77 -7.78
CA ILE A 93 -16.35 7.84 -7.61
C ILE A 93 -15.90 8.38 -8.96
N MET A 94 -15.69 7.49 -9.94
CA MET A 94 -15.35 7.88 -11.29
C MET A 94 -16.50 8.65 -11.96
N ALA A 95 -17.75 8.19 -11.82
CA ALA A 95 -18.92 8.86 -12.37
C ALA A 95 -19.14 10.25 -11.74
N VAL A 96 -19.06 10.36 -10.41
CA VAL A 96 -19.20 11.64 -9.70
C VAL A 96 -18.07 12.61 -10.07
N TRP A 97 -16.83 12.13 -10.15
CA TRP A 97 -15.70 12.96 -10.58
C TRP A 97 -15.90 13.46 -12.01
N LEU A 98 -16.29 12.59 -12.94
CA LEU A 98 -16.53 12.95 -14.33
C LEU A 98 -17.67 13.97 -14.44
N GLY A 99 -18.81 13.71 -13.79
CA GLY A 99 -19.95 14.62 -13.76
C GLY A 99 -19.61 15.99 -13.20
N LYS A 100 -18.86 16.06 -12.08
CA LYS A 100 -18.37 17.32 -11.51
C LYS A 100 -17.40 18.04 -12.45
N THR A 101 -16.52 17.30 -13.12
CA THR A 101 -15.54 17.87 -14.05
C THR A 101 -16.21 18.45 -15.29
N ILE A 102 -17.17 17.74 -15.88
CA ILE A 102 -17.97 18.20 -17.02
C ILE A 102 -18.84 19.40 -16.60
N SER A 103 -19.55 19.32 -15.49
CA SER A 103 -20.41 20.41 -14.98
C SER A 103 -19.62 21.71 -14.76
N ASN A 104 -18.45 21.63 -14.12
CA ASN A 104 -17.55 22.78 -13.97
C ASN A 104 -17.03 23.28 -15.33
N GLY A 105 -16.71 22.35 -16.25
CA GLY A 105 -16.27 22.67 -17.60
C GLY A 105 -17.31 23.47 -18.39
N ILE A 106 -18.59 23.08 -18.30
CA ILE A 106 -19.73 23.79 -18.90
C ILE A 106 -19.90 25.16 -18.25
N LYS A 107 -19.94 25.22 -16.91
CA LYS A 107 -20.13 26.47 -16.14
C LYS A 107 -19.07 27.52 -16.45
N HIS A 108 -17.82 27.11 -16.65
CA HIS A 108 -16.68 27.99 -16.90
C HIS A 108 -16.22 28.02 -18.36
N LYS A 109 -16.98 27.38 -19.28
CA LYS A 109 -16.64 27.21 -20.71
C LYS A 109 -15.22 26.68 -20.97
N LYS A 110 -14.64 25.98 -20.00
CA LYS A 110 -13.28 25.46 -20.04
C LYS A 110 -13.17 24.19 -19.21
N LEU A 111 -12.97 23.06 -19.87
CA LEU A 111 -12.73 21.79 -19.21
C LEU A 111 -11.30 21.76 -18.64
N GLU A 112 -11.16 21.78 -17.32
CA GLU A 112 -9.86 21.68 -16.66
C GLU A 112 -9.72 20.36 -15.90
N ILE A 113 -8.88 19.47 -16.42
CA ILE A 113 -8.48 18.23 -15.74
C ILE A 113 -7.13 18.45 -15.07
N LYS A 114 -7.14 18.53 -13.72
CA LYS A 114 -5.94 18.86 -12.93
C LYS A 114 -4.76 17.92 -13.18
N PHE A 115 -5.03 16.65 -13.49
CA PHE A 115 -4.02 15.63 -13.75
C PHE A 115 -3.17 15.90 -15.00
N PHE A 116 -3.73 16.56 -16.02
CA PHE A 116 -3.01 16.86 -17.27
C PHE A 116 -1.80 17.77 -17.07
N LYS A 117 -1.79 18.54 -15.97
CA LYS A 117 -0.67 19.40 -15.56
C LYS A 117 0.37 18.68 -14.69
N SER A 118 0.27 17.36 -14.49
CA SER A 118 1.20 16.60 -13.65
C SER A 118 2.46 16.20 -14.41
N CYS A 119 3.58 16.03 -13.68
CA CYS A 119 4.82 15.53 -14.27
C CYS A 119 4.75 14.03 -14.68
N TYR A 120 3.69 13.32 -14.29
CA TYR A 120 3.49 11.90 -14.65
C TYR A 120 2.51 11.72 -15.81
N PHE A 121 1.89 12.79 -16.32
CA PHE A 121 0.85 12.70 -17.34
C PHE A 121 1.26 11.84 -18.55
N TYR A 122 2.42 12.13 -19.15
CA TYR A 122 2.90 11.39 -20.32
C TYR A 122 3.19 9.90 -20.01
N TYR A 123 3.67 9.59 -18.81
CA TYR A 123 3.92 8.20 -18.40
C TYR A 123 2.61 7.40 -18.30
N PHE A 124 1.57 8.00 -17.72
CA PHE A 124 0.25 7.38 -17.65
C PHE A 124 -0.40 7.24 -19.03
N ILE A 125 -0.27 8.23 -19.91
CA ILE A 125 -0.84 8.14 -21.27
C ILE A 125 -0.22 6.99 -22.05
N ILE A 126 1.11 6.85 -22.02
CA ILE A 126 1.78 5.73 -22.69
C ILE A 126 1.32 4.39 -22.10
N LEU A 127 1.23 4.29 -20.77
CA LEU A 127 0.71 3.08 -20.12
C LEU A 127 -0.75 2.79 -20.50
N PHE A 128 -1.63 3.79 -20.54
CA PHE A 128 -3.02 3.64 -20.94
C PHE A 128 -3.16 3.15 -22.39
N LEU A 129 -2.28 3.60 -23.30
CA LEU A 129 -2.24 3.09 -24.67
C LEU A 129 -1.92 1.59 -24.70
N PHE A 130 -0.94 1.13 -23.90
CA PHE A 130 -0.61 -0.30 -23.83
C PHE A 130 -1.68 -1.12 -23.12
N ILE A 131 -2.36 -0.58 -22.11
CA ILE A 131 -3.51 -1.24 -21.48
C ILE A 131 -4.65 -1.39 -22.49
N ALA A 132 -4.98 -0.33 -23.25
CA ALA A 132 -6.00 -0.39 -24.30
C ALA A 132 -5.60 -1.38 -25.40
N TRP A 133 -4.32 -1.36 -25.81
CA TRP A 133 -3.77 -2.35 -26.72
C TRP A 133 -3.91 -3.78 -26.17
N GLY A 134 -3.64 -4.02 -24.88
CA GLY A 134 -3.82 -5.34 -24.26
C GLY A 134 -5.23 -5.89 -24.40
N ILE A 135 -6.26 -5.04 -24.32
CA ILE A 135 -7.66 -5.44 -24.55
C ILE A 135 -7.87 -5.79 -26.03
N ILE A 136 -7.48 -4.88 -26.93
CA ILE A 136 -7.64 -5.07 -28.39
C ILE A 136 -6.90 -6.34 -28.83
N ASN A 137 -5.66 -6.50 -28.40
CA ASN A 137 -4.81 -7.64 -28.72
C ASN A 137 -5.38 -8.94 -28.16
N GLY A 138 -5.98 -8.93 -26.97
CA GLY A 138 -6.65 -10.10 -26.42
C GLY A 138 -7.83 -10.56 -27.28
N ILE A 139 -8.60 -9.59 -27.81
CA ILE A 139 -9.69 -9.88 -28.76
C ILE A 139 -9.13 -10.42 -30.09
N LEU A 140 -8.06 -9.81 -30.61
CA LEU A 140 -7.42 -10.23 -31.86
C LEU A 140 -6.79 -11.62 -31.77
N ASN A 141 -6.27 -12.02 -30.60
CA ASN A 141 -5.74 -13.36 -30.33
C ASN A 141 -6.83 -14.37 -29.91
N HIS A 142 -8.11 -13.99 -30.01
CA HIS A 142 -9.25 -14.85 -29.68
C HIS A 142 -9.27 -15.36 -28.23
N ASN A 143 -8.73 -14.60 -27.28
CA ASN A 143 -8.86 -14.91 -25.86
C ASN A 143 -10.35 -14.84 -25.46
N SER A 144 -10.75 -15.71 -24.51
CA SER A 144 -12.13 -15.73 -24.00
C SER A 144 -12.54 -14.36 -23.45
N PHE A 145 -13.74 -13.89 -23.82
CA PHE A 145 -14.28 -12.61 -23.33
C PHE A 145 -14.31 -12.54 -21.80
N ASN A 146 -14.71 -13.63 -21.14
CA ASN A 146 -14.74 -13.70 -19.68
C ASN A 146 -13.34 -13.52 -19.08
N ASN A 147 -12.32 -14.19 -19.67
CA ASN A 147 -10.94 -14.05 -19.22
C ASN A 147 -10.44 -12.62 -19.43
N ILE A 148 -10.69 -12.01 -20.60
CA ILE A 148 -10.33 -10.61 -20.88
C ILE A 148 -10.93 -9.69 -19.82
N PHE A 149 -12.23 -9.82 -19.53
CA PHE A 149 -12.93 -8.96 -18.60
C PHE A 149 -12.39 -9.09 -17.17
N PHE A 150 -12.29 -10.31 -16.64
CA PHE A 150 -11.85 -10.52 -15.25
C PHE A 150 -10.39 -10.16 -15.04
N ASP A 151 -9.56 -10.35 -16.06
CA ASP A 151 -8.15 -9.99 -16.03
C ASP A 151 -7.92 -8.47 -16.12
N PHE A 152 -8.64 -7.79 -17.03
CA PHE A 152 -8.56 -6.34 -17.20
C PHE A 152 -9.13 -5.56 -16.00
N ASN A 153 -10.11 -6.09 -15.29
CA ASN A 153 -10.82 -5.40 -14.20
C ASN A 153 -9.87 -4.73 -13.18
N GLY A 154 -8.76 -5.38 -12.81
CA GLY A 154 -7.76 -4.82 -11.89
C GLY A 154 -7.10 -3.53 -12.41
N TRP A 155 -6.98 -3.39 -13.73
CA TRP A 155 -6.31 -2.27 -14.40
C TRP A 155 -7.14 -1.01 -14.47
N LEU A 156 -8.47 -1.11 -14.32
CA LEU A 156 -9.37 0.04 -14.24
C LEU A 156 -8.98 1.01 -13.11
N TYR A 157 -8.33 0.53 -12.07
CA TYR A 157 -7.94 1.33 -10.90
C TYR A 157 -6.85 2.35 -11.22
N PHE A 158 -6.13 2.24 -12.34
CA PHE A 158 -5.25 3.31 -12.80
C PHE A 158 -6.01 4.62 -13.08
N THR A 159 -7.29 4.53 -13.44
CA THR A 159 -8.13 5.71 -13.67
C THR A 159 -8.41 6.50 -12.39
N LEU A 160 -8.21 5.93 -11.20
CA LEU A 160 -8.30 6.66 -9.93
C LEU A 160 -7.28 7.81 -9.84
N VAL A 161 -6.27 7.84 -10.71
CA VAL A 161 -5.37 8.98 -10.87
C VAL A 161 -6.12 10.29 -11.08
N PHE A 162 -7.23 10.28 -11.83
CA PHE A 162 -7.99 11.49 -12.13
C PHE A 162 -8.67 12.10 -10.90
N PRO A 163 -9.55 11.37 -10.17
CA PRO A 163 -10.18 11.92 -8.97
C PRO A 163 -9.16 12.16 -7.84
N ALA A 164 -8.12 11.31 -7.69
CA ALA A 164 -7.08 11.51 -6.67
C ALA A 164 -6.35 12.85 -6.85
N TYR A 165 -5.90 13.16 -8.07
CA TYR A 165 -5.24 14.45 -8.37
C TYR A 165 -6.18 15.64 -8.20
N SER A 166 -7.47 15.47 -8.47
CA SER A 166 -8.46 16.52 -8.27
C SER A 166 -8.55 16.98 -6.80
N VAL A 167 -8.38 16.03 -5.88
CA VAL A 167 -8.42 16.19 -4.42
C VAL A 167 -7.07 16.68 -3.88
N PHE A 168 -5.98 15.93 -4.10
CA PHE A 168 -4.70 16.20 -3.44
C PHE A 168 -4.03 17.51 -3.92
N LYS A 169 -4.22 17.92 -5.19
CA LYS A 169 -3.65 19.19 -5.70
C LYS A 169 -4.31 20.43 -5.10
N LYS A 170 -5.56 20.33 -4.62
CA LYS A 170 -6.30 21.44 -3.99
C LYS A 170 -5.64 21.90 -2.67
N SER A 171 -4.86 21.03 -2.03
CA SER A 171 -4.20 21.30 -0.74
C SER A 171 -2.93 22.15 -0.86
N ALA A 172 -2.15 21.98 -1.92
CA ALA A 172 -0.86 22.67 -2.09
C ALA A 172 -1.04 24.17 -2.39
N THR A 173 -2.02 24.52 -3.23
CA THR A 173 -2.30 25.90 -3.65
C THR A 173 -2.89 26.78 -2.53
N ASN A 174 -3.67 26.19 -1.61
CA ASN A 174 -4.19 26.93 -0.46
C ASN A 174 -3.10 27.19 0.59
N TYR A 175 -2.15 26.26 0.76
CA TYR A 175 -1.05 26.37 1.72
C TYR A 175 -0.03 27.45 1.32
N SER A 176 0.37 27.48 0.04
CA SER A 176 1.28 28.51 -0.49
C SER A 176 0.68 29.92 -0.42
N ARG A 177 -0.64 30.04 -0.61
CA ARG A 177 -1.37 31.32 -0.49
C ARG A 177 -1.45 31.84 0.96
N ILE A 178 -1.66 30.94 1.93
CA ILE A 178 -1.64 31.27 3.37
C ILE A 178 -0.23 31.67 3.81
N GLN A 179 0.81 30.97 3.35
CA GLN A 179 2.21 31.36 3.64
C GLN A 179 2.57 32.72 3.05
N LYS A 180 2.27 32.99 1.77
CA LYS A 180 2.51 34.30 1.15
C LYS A 180 1.84 35.45 1.91
N ASN A 181 0.60 35.23 2.35
CA ASN A 181 -0.13 36.23 3.15
C ASN A 181 0.50 36.44 4.54
N ASN A 182 0.91 35.37 5.22
CA ASN A 182 1.57 35.49 6.52
C ASN A 182 2.97 36.11 6.42
N SER A 183 3.72 35.84 5.36
CA SER A 183 5.01 36.50 5.08
C SER A 183 4.84 37.98 4.78
N ALA A 184 3.78 38.37 4.07
CA ALA A 184 3.45 39.77 3.81
C ALA A 184 2.99 40.53 5.08
N VAL A 185 2.26 39.85 5.98
CA VAL A 185 1.86 40.39 7.29
C VAL A 185 3.06 40.50 8.23
N HIS A 186 3.94 39.49 8.27
CA HIS A 186 5.17 39.54 9.05
C HIS A 186 6.12 40.64 8.55
N ALA A 187 6.31 40.79 7.24
CA ALA A 187 7.10 41.87 6.66
C ALA A 187 6.57 43.27 7.02
N LYS A 188 5.24 43.45 7.07
CA LYS A 188 4.63 44.71 7.55
C LYS A 188 4.82 44.93 9.06
N SER A 189 4.72 43.87 9.87
CA SER A 189 4.92 43.95 11.32
C SER A 189 6.39 44.20 11.70
N GLU A 190 7.34 43.68 10.93
CA GLU A 190 8.79 43.83 11.14
C GLU A 190 9.29 45.23 10.74
N ILE A 191 8.61 45.88 9.78
CA ILE A 191 8.81 47.30 9.46
C ILE A 191 8.29 48.20 10.60
N GLN A 192 7.21 47.82 11.28
CA GLN A 192 6.67 48.56 12.44
C GLN A 192 7.43 48.28 13.75
N SER A 193 8.00 47.07 13.92
CA SER A 193 8.69 46.67 15.17
C SER A 193 10.15 47.13 15.28
N LYS A 194 10.75 47.66 14.22
CA LYS A 194 12.10 48.27 14.28
C LYS A 194 12.18 49.54 15.16
N ARG A 195 11.06 50.01 15.73
CA ARG A 195 11.01 51.13 16.69
C ARG A 195 10.83 50.74 18.16
N ALA A 196 10.74 49.47 18.53
CA ALA A 196 10.66 49.08 19.95
C ALA A 196 11.22 47.68 20.26
N LYS A 197 11.98 47.56 21.35
CA LYS A 197 12.29 46.33 22.10
C LYS A 197 11.87 46.58 23.57
N PRO A 198 11.58 45.55 24.42
CA PRO A 198 11.85 44.11 24.23
C PRO A 198 10.70 43.14 24.66
N TRP A 199 10.95 41.85 24.42
CA TRP A 199 10.44 40.66 25.13
C TRP A 199 8.97 40.24 24.97
N ILE A 200 8.72 39.36 24.00
CA ILE A 200 7.60 38.39 24.01
C ILE A 200 8.17 37.02 23.61
N PRO A 201 7.86 35.92 24.32
CA PRO A 201 8.32 34.58 23.95
C PRO A 201 7.81 34.21 22.55
N ALA A 202 8.70 33.69 21.70
CA ALA A 202 8.38 33.20 20.37
C ALA A 202 7.65 31.83 20.40
N PHE A 203 6.57 31.75 21.18
CA PHE A 203 5.64 30.63 21.22
C PHE A 203 4.21 31.18 21.28
N ALA A 204 3.34 30.63 20.44
CA ALA A 204 1.92 30.97 20.25
C ALA A 204 1.64 32.11 19.26
N GLY A 205 1.26 31.72 18.03
CA GLY A 205 0.77 32.66 17.02
C GLY A 205 0.38 31.99 15.70
N MET A 206 -0.67 31.16 15.73
CA MET A 206 -1.48 30.78 14.55
C MET A 206 -0.79 30.08 13.36
N THR A 207 -0.49 28.77 13.47
CA THR A 207 -0.33 27.87 12.29
C THR A 207 -0.69 26.40 12.59
N GLY A 208 -1.54 26.12 13.59
CA GLY A 208 -1.89 24.74 14.00
C GLY A 208 -3.06 24.14 13.22
N ALA A 209 -4.21 24.83 13.17
CA ALA A 209 -5.47 24.31 12.65
C ALA A 209 -5.45 24.04 11.13
N ALA A 210 -4.96 24.98 10.31
CA ALA A 210 -4.90 24.82 8.86
C ALA A 210 -3.93 23.71 8.39
N ARG A 211 -2.98 23.30 9.26
CA ARG A 211 -2.03 22.21 9.01
C ARG A 211 -2.60 20.84 9.34
N LEU A 212 -3.70 20.77 10.11
CA LEU A 212 -4.33 19.54 10.61
C LEU A 212 -5.32 18.94 9.60
N ASP A 213 -6.03 19.78 8.83
CA ASP A 213 -7.11 19.35 7.93
C ASP A 213 -6.72 19.28 6.44
N SER A 214 -5.51 18.80 6.14
CA SER A 214 -5.14 18.52 4.75
C SER A 214 -5.72 17.17 4.29
N PRO A 215 -6.07 17.02 3.00
CA PRO A 215 -6.38 15.72 2.41
C PRO A 215 -5.27 14.68 2.66
N ILE A 216 -4.00 15.11 2.62
CA ILE A 216 -2.85 14.23 2.86
C ILE A 216 -2.84 13.70 4.30
N ASN A 217 -3.14 14.53 5.30
CA ASN A 217 -3.25 14.05 6.69
C ASN A 217 -4.38 13.05 6.83
N THR A 218 -5.52 13.34 6.20
CA THR A 218 -6.71 12.48 6.28
C THR A 218 -6.43 11.09 5.70
N ILE A 219 -5.77 11.01 4.54
CA ILE A 219 -5.43 9.70 3.98
C ILE A 219 -4.40 8.94 4.80
N LEU A 220 -3.45 9.64 5.43
CA LEU A 220 -2.49 9.02 6.35
C LEU A 220 -3.17 8.52 7.62
N GLN A 221 -4.19 9.21 8.12
CA GLN A 221 -5.02 8.73 9.23
C GLN A 221 -5.81 7.49 8.85
N ILE A 222 -6.42 7.47 7.65
CA ILE A 222 -7.14 6.29 7.12
C ILE A 222 -6.17 5.12 6.99
N PHE A 223 -5.03 5.32 6.33
CA PHE A 223 -4.00 4.29 6.20
C PHE A 223 -3.54 3.75 7.56
N THR A 224 -3.26 4.64 8.52
CA THR A 224 -2.83 4.26 9.88
C THR A 224 -3.91 3.47 10.62
N ALA A 225 -5.17 3.91 10.55
CA ALA A 225 -6.30 3.22 11.17
C ALA A 225 -6.50 1.83 10.55
N SER A 226 -6.41 1.71 9.22
CA SER A 226 -6.51 0.45 8.50
C SER A 226 -5.42 -0.54 8.91
N ILE A 227 -4.14 -0.13 8.97
CA ILE A 227 -3.06 -1.07 9.34
C ILE A 227 -3.14 -1.48 10.82
N ILE A 228 -3.57 -0.58 11.72
CA ILE A 228 -3.81 -0.92 13.14
C ILE A 228 -4.92 -1.95 13.25
N TRP A 229 -6.03 -1.73 12.54
CA TRP A 229 -7.14 -2.67 12.52
C TRP A 229 -6.74 -4.03 11.92
N LEU A 230 -6.05 -4.04 10.77
CA LEU A 230 -5.56 -5.28 10.16
C LEU A 230 -4.67 -6.06 11.12
N SER A 231 -3.80 -5.38 11.87
CA SER A 231 -3.00 -6.01 12.92
C SER A 231 -3.85 -6.58 14.04
N ALA A 232 -4.79 -5.80 14.57
CA ALA A 232 -5.70 -6.26 15.63
C ALA A 232 -6.52 -7.49 15.18
N LYS A 233 -7.14 -7.43 13.99
CA LYS A 233 -7.91 -8.53 13.38
C LYS A 233 -7.06 -9.78 13.21
N THR A 234 -5.82 -9.64 12.74
CA THR A 234 -4.92 -10.79 12.53
C THR A 234 -4.50 -11.44 13.86
N LEU A 235 -4.15 -10.63 14.86
CA LEU A 235 -3.79 -11.14 16.19
C LEU A 235 -4.99 -11.79 16.89
N PHE A 236 -6.19 -11.23 16.71
CA PHE A 236 -7.43 -11.82 17.21
C PHE A 236 -7.71 -13.18 16.54
N LEU A 237 -7.59 -13.28 15.21
CA LEU A 237 -7.74 -14.57 14.53
C LEU A 237 -6.66 -15.57 14.99
N LEU A 238 -5.41 -15.12 15.21
CA LEU A 238 -4.34 -16.00 15.70
C LEU A 238 -4.73 -16.57 17.06
N PHE A 239 -5.24 -15.73 17.94
CA PHE A 239 -5.76 -16.14 19.23
C PHE A 239 -6.86 -17.18 19.06
N ILE A 240 -7.95 -16.87 18.34
CA ILE A 240 -9.10 -17.78 18.21
C ILE A 240 -8.71 -19.16 17.67
N PHE A 241 -7.94 -19.18 16.58
CA PHE A 241 -7.57 -20.42 15.91
C PHE A 241 -6.55 -21.22 16.73
N SER A 242 -5.56 -20.57 17.34
CA SER A 242 -4.59 -21.29 18.18
C SER A 242 -5.19 -21.91 19.43
N HIS A 243 -6.35 -21.45 19.90
CA HIS A 243 -7.02 -22.01 21.08
C HIS A 243 -8.12 -23.01 20.74
N ASN A 244 -8.37 -23.27 19.46
CA ASN A 244 -9.45 -24.12 18.97
C ASN A 244 -10.80 -23.80 19.63
N ILE A 245 -11.20 -22.52 19.67
CA ILE A 245 -12.50 -22.11 20.23
C ILE A 245 -13.62 -22.58 19.28
N THR A 246 -14.01 -23.84 19.44
CA THR A 246 -14.84 -24.60 18.49
C THR A 246 -16.15 -23.92 18.13
N SER A 247 -16.73 -23.14 19.05
CA SER A 247 -17.97 -22.41 18.83
C SER A 247 -17.90 -21.34 17.74
N ILE A 248 -16.71 -20.83 17.40
CA ILE A 248 -16.55 -19.65 16.53
C ILE A 248 -15.58 -19.92 15.35
N THR A 249 -14.65 -20.87 15.49
CA THR A 249 -13.60 -21.13 14.49
C THR A 249 -14.14 -21.45 13.10
N SER A 250 -15.20 -22.27 12.99
CA SER A 250 -15.80 -22.65 11.70
C SER A 250 -16.39 -21.44 10.96
N GLU A 251 -17.14 -20.61 11.69
CA GLU A 251 -17.80 -19.44 11.12
C GLU A 251 -16.79 -18.36 10.74
N LEU A 252 -15.79 -18.08 11.59
CA LEU A 252 -14.74 -17.13 11.24
C LEU A 252 -13.87 -17.61 10.08
N TYR A 253 -13.61 -18.92 9.98
CA TYR A 253 -12.91 -19.49 8.83
C TYR A 253 -13.69 -19.26 7.55
N ARG A 254 -14.98 -19.64 7.53
CA ARG A 254 -15.85 -19.47 6.37
C ARG A 254 -16.04 -18.01 6.00
N TRP A 255 -16.32 -17.13 6.96
CA TRP A 255 -16.38 -15.68 6.74
C TRP A 255 -15.11 -15.16 6.09
N THR A 256 -13.94 -15.53 6.62
CA THR A 256 -12.64 -15.12 6.09
C THR A 256 -12.44 -15.54 4.63
N ARG A 257 -12.93 -16.73 4.27
CA ARG A 257 -12.83 -17.30 2.92
C ARG A 257 -13.85 -16.72 1.95
N VAL A 258 -15.12 -16.63 2.34
CA VAL A 258 -16.24 -16.17 1.49
C VAL A 258 -16.10 -14.69 1.15
N THR A 259 -15.81 -13.84 2.15
CA THR A 259 -15.58 -12.41 1.90
C THR A 259 -14.26 -12.13 1.18
N GLY A 260 -13.40 -13.15 1.02
CA GLY A 260 -12.11 -13.03 0.37
C GLY A 260 -11.12 -12.14 1.13
N VAL A 261 -11.35 -11.88 2.42
CA VAL A 261 -10.46 -11.05 3.25
C VAL A 261 -9.12 -11.74 3.52
N GLY A 262 -9.09 -13.07 3.54
CA GLY A 262 -7.89 -13.80 3.93
C GLY A 262 -7.88 -15.31 3.70
N GLU A 263 -6.76 -15.91 4.13
CA GLU A 263 -6.56 -17.34 4.20
C GLU A 263 -6.01 -17.69 5.58
N ILE A 264 -6.56 -18.76 6.16
CA ILE A 264 -6.10 -19.32 7.43
C ILE A 264 -5.69 -20.76 7.15
N THR A 265 -4.47 -21.12 7.51
CA THR A 265 -3.92 -22.44 7.20
C THR A 265 -3.25 -22.99 8.46
N GLN A 266 -3.70 -24.17 8.88
CA GLN A 266 -3.01 -24.91 9.93
C GLN A 266 -1.67 -25.42 9.39
N MET A 267 -0.62 -25.16 10.15
CA MET A 267 0.73 -25.62 9.90
C MET A 267 1.08 -26.76 10.86
N GLN A 268 2.20 -27.43 10.60
CA GLN A 268 2.77 -28.38 11.55
C GLN A 268 3.10 -27.70 12.90
N GLY A 269 3.15 -28.48 13.98
CA GLY A 269 3.33 -27.97 15.35
C GLY A 269 2.13 -27.19 15.93
N GLY A 270 0.95 -27.29 15.31
CA GLY A 270 -0.29 -26.67 15.81
C GLY A 270 -0.41 -25.15 15.57
N PHE A 271 0.50 -24.55 14.80
CA PHE A 271 0.45 -23.12 14.48
C PHE A 271 -0.52 -22.81 13.35
N TYR A 272 -1.20 -21.66 13.42
CA TYR A 272 -2.05 -21.18 12.33
C TYR A 272 -1.40 -19.98 11.61
N ARG A 273 -1.12 -20.17 10.33
CA ARG A 273 -0.77 -19.07 9.42
C ARG A 273 -2.03 -18.28 9.08
N ILE A 274 -1.97 -16.97 9.26
CA ILE A 274 -3.07 -16.06 8.87
C ILE A 274 -2.53 -15.05 7.87
N PHE A 275 -3.07 -15.07 6.66
CA PHE A 275 -2.57 -14.29 5.55
C PHE A 275 -3.69 -13.49 4.89
N PHE A 276 -3.56 -12.17 4.87
CA PHE A 276 -4.44 -11.26 4.13
C PHE A 276 -3.67 -10.59 3.01
N GLN A 277 -4.28 -10.40 1.84
CA GLN A 277 -3.65 -9.61 0.77
C GLN A 277 -3.37 -8.18 1.23
N SER A 278 -4.27 -7.60 2.04
CA SER A 278 -4.09 -6.28 2.65
C SER A 278 -2.93 -6.16 3.64
N HIS A 279 -2.30 -7.26 4.08
CA HIS A 279 -1.09 -7.21 4.92
C HIS A 279 0.09 -6.51 4.21
N ILE A 280 0.06 -6.37 2.88
CA ILE A 280 1.03 -5.54 2.14
C ILE A 280 1.07 -4.10 2.67
N PHE A 281 -0.08 -3.55 3.10
CA PHE A 281 -0.15 -2.22 3.67
C PHE A 281 0.46 -2.16 5.07
N VAL A 282 0.39 -3.24 5.84
CA VAL A 282 1.09 -3.35 7.14
C VAL A 282 2.61 -3.35 6.91
N LEU A 283 3.10 -4.05 5.88
CA LEU A 283 4.52 -4.02 5.51
C LEU A 283 4.98 -2.62 5.07
N ILE A 284 4.17 -1.92 4.28
CA ILE A 284 4.43 -0.52 3.92
C ILE A 284 4.43 0.37 5.16
N GLY A 285 3.43 0.20 6.04
CA GLY A 285 3.28 0.93 7.28
C GLY A 285 4.47 0.74 8.22
N LEU A 286 5.05 -0.46 8.27
CA LEU A 286 6.28 -0.75 8.99
C LEU A 286 7.41 0.23 8.59
N PHE A 287 7.66 0.42 7.30
CA PHE A 287 8.71 1.34 6.83
C PHE A 287 8.40 2.81 7.12
N VAL A 288 7.13 3.22 6.97
CA VAL A 288 6.69 4.59 7.34
C VAL A 288 6.94 4.83 8.83
N PHE A 289 6.54 3.90 9.71
CA PHE A 289 6.66 4.06 11.15
C PHE A 289 8.11 3.92 11.65
N ILE A 290 8.95 3.08 11.03
CA ILE A 290 10.39 3.00 11.36
C ILE A 290 11.08 4.34 11.05
N LEU A 291 10.74 4.99 9.93
CA LEU A 291 11.29 6.30 9.59
C LEU A 291 10.82 7.40 10.54
N LEU A 292 9.56 7.36 10.96
CA LEU A 292 9.04 8.28 11.98
C LEU A 292 9.69 8.05 13.35
N LEU A 293 9.89 6.80 13.77
CA LEU A 293 10.61 6.46 15.00
C LEU A 293 12.04 7.01 14.97
N THR A 294 12.72 6.85 13.84
CA THR A 294 14.08 7.33 13.63
C THR A 294 14.18 8.85 13.78
N GLN A 295 13.14 9.59 13.39
CA GLN A 295 13.09 11.03 13.63
C GLN A 295 13.04 11.36 15.12
N ILE A 296 12.23 10.65 15.90
CA ILE A 296 12.09 10.85 17.36
C ILE A 296 13.39 10.50 18.08
N VAL A 297 13.95 9.32 17.77
CA VAL A 297 15.16 8.78 18.42
C VAL A 297 16.42 9.63 18.16
N ASN A 298 16.41 10.43 17.08
CA ASN A 298 17.52 11.32 16.71
C ASN A 298 17.33 12.77 17.19
N GLN A 299 16.17 13.14 17.76
CA GLN A 299 16.00 14.44 18.40
C GLN A 299 16.85 14.51 19.69
N LYS A 300 17.51 15.64 19.91
CA LYS A 300 18.38 15.87 21.08
C LYS A 300 17.59 16.11 22.38
N ASP A 301 16.33 16.49 22.26
CA ASP A 301 15.47 16.83 23.40
C ASP A 301 14.91 15.59 24.11
N LYS A 302 14.51 15.78 25.37
CA LYS A 302 13.88 14.75 26.20
C LYS A 302 12.50 14.41 25.59
N TYR A 303 12.45 13.32 24.82
CA TYR A 303 11.20 12.82 24.23
C TYR A 303 10.28 12.21 25.31
N ASP A 304 8.97 12.26 25.06
CA ASP A 304 8.00 11.57 25.91
C ASP A 304 8.17 10.05 25.77
N LYS A 305 8.51 9.40 26.89
CA LYS A 305 8.69 7.94 26.96
C LYS A 305 7.42 7.20 26.53
N LYS A 306 6.22 7.71 26.83
CA LYS A 306 4.95 7.05 26.44
C LYS A 306 4.78 7.02 24.93
N ILE A 307 5.12 8.11 24.25
CA ILE A 307 5.08 8.18 22.78
C ILE A 307 6.07 7.18 22.20
N LEU A 308 7.30 7.14 22.72
CA LEU A 308 8.31 6.20 22.25
C LEU A 308 7.86 4.73 22.43
N THR A 309 7.34 4.36 23.61
CA THR A 309 6.83 3.00 23.86
C THR A 309 5.70 2.64 22.92
N SER A 310 4.77 3.57 22.65
CA SER A 310 3.66 3.35 21.70
C SER A 310 4.17 3.04 20.29
N TYR A 311 5.26 3.68 19.86
CA TYR A 311 5.92 3.39 18.59
C TYR A 311 6.51 1.97 18.53
N PHE A 312 7.21 1.57 19.57
CA PHE A 312 7.77 0.22 19.64
C PHE A 312 6.67 -0.84 19.63
N LEU A 313 5.57 -0.60 20.35
CA LEU A 313 4.42 -1.51 20.36
C LEU A 313 3.75 -1.63 18.98
N LEU A 314 3.55 -0.50 18.28
CA LEU A 314 3.01 -0.51 16.91
C LEU A 314 3.94 -1.20 15.92
N LEU A 315 5.26 -0.95 15.99
CA LEU A 315 6.21 -1.62 15.12
C LEU A 315 6.32 -3.12 15.40
N ALA A 316 6.29 -3.51 16.67
CA ALA A 316 6.27 -4.91 17.08
C ALA A 316 4.99 -5.60 16.59
N SER A 317 3.83 -4.94 16.68
CA SER A 317 2.58 -5.50 16.16
C SER A 317 2.62 -5.62 14.64
N PHE A 318 3.08 -4.61 13.90
CA PHE A 318 3.20 -4.67 12.44
C PHE A 318 4.16 -5.78 11.99
N LEU A 319 5.33 -5.88 12.63
CA LEU A 319 6.28 -6.94 12.33
C LEU A 319 5.71 -8.33 12.65
N SER A 320 4.96 -8.47 13.75
CA SER A 320 4.31 -9.73 14.10
C SER A 320 3.36 -10.21 13.00
N ILE A 321 2.65 -9.30 12.33
CA ILE A 321 1.75 -9.65 11.21
C ILE A 321 2.54 -10.23 10.04
N ILE A 322 3.69 -9.64 9.71
CA ILE A 322 4.56 -10.16 8.64
C ILE A 322 5.05 -11.57 8.99
N LEU A 323 5.43 -11.81 10.25
CA LEU A 323 5.84 -13.14 10.73
C LEU A 323 4.69 -14.15 10.67
N ILE A 324 3.51 -13.81 11.20
CA ILE A 324 2.30 -14.67 11.21
C ILE A 324 1.86 -15.03 9.79
N SER A 325 2.02 -14.08 8.86
CA SER A 325 1.62 -14.25 7.46
C SER A 325 2.42 -15.34 6.74
N PHE A 326 3.62 -15.66 7.21
CA PHE A 326 4.60 -16.57 6.57
C PHE A 326 4.73 -16.38 5.04
N SER A 327 4.48 -15.17 4.54
CA SER A 327 4.50 -14.89 3.11
C SER A 327 5.93 -14.65 2.62
N ARG A 328 6.48 -15.58 1.83
CA ARG A 328 7.83 -15.46 1.25
C ARG A 328 8.01 -14.17 0.45
N SER A 329 6.99 -13.75 -0.30
CA SER A 329 7.04 -12.50 -1.05
C SER A 329 7.13 -11.28 -0.13
N PHE A 330 6.46 -11.31 1.04
CA PHE A 330 6.63 -10.25 2.05
C PHE A 330 8.00 -10.26 2.72
N TRP A 331 8.62 -11.42 2.92
CA TRP A 331 10.01 -11.49 3.40
C TRP A 331 10.99 -10.86 2.40
N VAL A 332 10.82 -11.13 1.11
CA VAL A 332 11.58 -10.47 0.04
C VAL A 332 11.35 -8.95 0.09
N GLY A 333 10.09 -8.52 0.21
CA GLY A 333 9.73 -7.12 0.39
C GLY A 333 10.38 -6.48 1.62
N LEU A 334 10.38 -7.17 2.77
CA LEU A 334 11.00 -6.72 4.02
C LEU A 334 12.51 -6.53 3.86
N ILE A 335 13.20 -7.51 3.26
CA ILE A 335 14.65 -7.44 3.02
C ILE A 335 14.98 -6.26 2.09
N ILE A 336 14.28 -6.14 0.96
CA ILE A 336 14.51 -5.06 0.00
C ILE A 336 14.19 -3.69 0.61
N GLY A 337 13.08 -3.58 1.34
CA GLY A 337 12.73 -2.34 2.03
C GLY A 337 13.74 -1.97 3.11
N LEU A 338 14.29 -2.92 3.86
CA LEU A 338 15.36 -2.68 4.83
C LEU A 338 16.64 -2.21 4.15
N LEU A 339 17.02 -2.83 3.03
CA LEU A 339 18.15 -2.36 2.22
C LEU A 339 17.93 -0.88 1.84
N PHE A 340 16.81 -0.54 1.21
CA PHE A 340 16.52 0.85 0.82
C PHE A 340 16.36 1.81 2.01
N TYR A 341 15.86 1.33 3.14
CA TYR A 341 15.84 2.09 4.38
C TYR A 341 17.27 2.47 4.81
N TYR A 342 18.21 1.53 4.85
CA TYR A 342 19.60 1.84 5.16
C TYR A 342 20.31 2.69 4.08
N PHE A 343 19.86 2.61 2.81
CA PHE A 343 20.43 3.34 1.69
C PHE A 343 19.80 4.71 1.42
N THR A 344 18.66 5.06 2.01
CA THR A 344 18.00 6.32 1.66
C THR A 344 18.72 7.53 2.26
N PRO A 345 18.80 8.67 1.54
CA PRO A 345 19.52 9.88 1.97
C PRO A 345 19.12 10.44 3.34
N HIS A 346 17.97 9.99 3.85
CA HIS A 346 17.38 10.34 5.14
C HIS A 346 18.34 10.12 6.34
N LEU A 347 19.35 9.25 6.20
CA LEU A 347 20.38 8.95 7.21
C LEU A 347 21.63 9.83 7.11
N SER A 348 21.86 10.44 5.94
CA SER A 348 23.00 11.31 5.71
C SER A 348 22.67 12.76 6.09
N SER A 349 23.34 13.28 7.11
CA SER A 349 23.22 14.67 7.54
C SER A 349 23.70 15.68 6.49
N SER A 350 24.36 15.20 5.43
CA SER A 350 25.01 16.01 4.39
C SER A 350 24.59 15.61 2.97
N PHE A 351 23.34 15.19 2.77
CA PHE A 351 22.69 15.28 1.45
C PHE A 351 22.27 16.74 1.23
N VAL A 352 23.26 17.60 1.05
CA VAL A 352 23.14 18.80 0.24
C VAL A 352 23.81 18.38 -1.05
N ILE A 353 23.06 18.36 -2.15
CA ILE A 353 23.69 18.42 -3.46
C ILE A 353 24.40 19.76 -3.45
N ASP A 354 25.68 19.74 -3.07
CA ASP A 354 26.52 20.91 -3.15
C ASP A 354 26.40 21.43 -4.58
N LYS A 355 26.22 22.74 -4.79
CA LYS A 355 26.07 23.32 -6.15
C LYS A 355 27.27 23.00 -7.06
N ASN A 356 28.34 22.47 -6.48
CA ASN A 356 29.49 21.86 -7.14
C ASN A 356 29.25 20.43 -7.71
N PHE A 357 28.00 19.93 -7.75
CA PHE A 357 27.63 18.66 -8.40
C PHE A 357 27.89 18.62 -9.92
N SER A 358 28.33 19.74 -10.50
CA SER A 358 28.92 19.83 -11.84
C SER A 358 30.30 19.16 -11.97
N ASN A 359 30.85 18.55 -10.92
CA ASN A 359 32.18 17.96 -10.98
C ASN A 359 32.18 16.65 -11.80
N LYS A 360 32.83 16.69 -12.98
CA LYS A 360 32.90 15.63 -14.02
C LYS A 360 33.20 14.22 -13.47
N LYS A 361 33.93 14.14 -12.35
CA LYS A 361 34.32 12.92 -11.63
C LYS A 361 33.14 12.10 -11.08
N TYR A 362 32.08 12.74 -10.58
CA TYR A 362 30.92 12.04 -9.99
C TYR A 362 29.88 11.63 -11.05
N SER A 363 29.80 12.36 -12.17
CA SER A 363 28.95 11.97 -13.30
C SER A 363 29.35 10.61 -13.88
N ASN A 364 30.65 10.29 -13.89
CA ASN A 364 31.16 9.01 -14.37
C ASN A 364 30.90 7.84 -13.40
N ILE A 365 30.77 8.11 -12.10
CA ILE A 365 30.45 7.12 -11.07
C ILE A 365 28.94 6.82 -11.07
N LEU A 366 28.09 7.82 -11.33
CA LEU A 366 26.63 7.64 -11.53
C LEU A 366 26.31 6.90 -12.84
N LYS A 367 27.12 7.06 -13.89
CA LYS A 367 26.98 6.31 -15.16
C LYS A 367 27.28 4.82 -15.03
N LYS A 368 28.00 4.39 -14.00
CA LYS A 368 28.20 2.98 -13.67
C LYS A 368 27.27 2.66 -12.51
N GLY A 369 26.14 1.98 -12.75
CA GLY A 369 25.05 1.78 -11.76
C GLY A 369 25.48 1.30 -10.36
N ALA A 370 26.66 0.68 -10.22
CA ALA A 370 27.24 0.26 -8.93
C ALA A 370 27.81 1.42 -8.07
N GLY A 371 28.18 2.56 -8.66
CA GLY A 371 28.81 3.69 -7.96
C GLY A 371 27.88 4.44 -6.99
N PHE A 372 26.56 4.36 -7.23
CA PHE A 372 25.55 4.99 -6.38
C PHE A 372 25.43 4.30 -5.00
N ILE A 373 25.51 2.96 -4.97
CA ILE A 373 25.40 2.16 -3.74
C ILE A 373 26.64 2.39 -2.85
N ILE A 374 27.82 2.49 -3.45
CA ILE A 374 29.10 2.71 -2.75
C ILE A 374 29.18 4.11 -2.12
N LEU A 375 28.65 5.14 -2.78
CA LEU A 375 28.60 6.51 -2.26
C LEU A 375 27.68 6.67 -1.03
N LEU A 376 26.66 5.83 -0.90
CA LEU A 376 25.72 5.86 0.24
C LEU A 376 26.29 5.26 1.52
N PHE A 377 27.14 4.23 1.40
CA PHE A 377 27.89 3.68 2.55
C PHE A 377 28.90 4.68 3.13
N TYR A 378 29.53 5.50 2.29
CA TYR A 378 30.66 6.33 2.70
C TYR A 378 30.30 7.49 3.64
N LYS A 379 29.02 7.85 3.76
CA LYS A 379 28.56 9.03 4.53
C LYS A 379 27.70 8.72 5.77
N THR A 380 27.37 7.47 6.04
CA THR A 380 26.52 7.11 7.18
C THR A 380 27.38 6.74 8.39
N SER A 381 27.16 7.42 9.53
CA SER A 381 27.89 7.11 10.76
C SER A 381 27.53 5.71 11.27
N TRP A 382 28.53 4.84 11.47
CA TRP A 382 28.38 3.50 12.04
C TRP A 382 27.62 3.49 13.37
N LYS A 383 27.77 4.54 14.20
CA LYS A 383 27.02 4.69 15.46
C LYS A 383 25.51 4.83 15.23
N LYS A 384 25.09 5.53 14.18
CA LYS A 384 23.67 5.66 13.80
C LYS A 384 23.13 4.33 13.28
N LEU A 385 23.90 3.63 12.45
CA LEU A 385 23.53 2.30 11.94
C LEU A 385 23.33 1.31 13.10
N LEU A 386 24.27 1.23 14.05
CA LEU A 386 24.14 0.35 15.22
C LEU A 386 22.90 0.68 16.07
N LYS A 387 22.62 1.98 16.32
CA LYS A 387 21.43 2.40 17.08
C LYS A 387 20.13 1.98 16.38
N LEU A 388 20.08 2.10 15.05
CA LEU A 388 18.91 1.70 14.26
C LEU A 388 18.74 0.19 14.20
N SER A 389 19.81 -0.55 13.95
CA SER A 389 19.77 -2.01 13.96
C SER A 389 19.39 -2.55 15.33
N GLY A 390 19.87 -1.95 16.42
CA GLY A 390 19.42 -2.26 17.78
C GLY A 390 17.93 -1.98 18.01
N THR A 391 17.41 -0.87 17.46
CA THR A 391 15.98 -0.53 17.52
C THR A 391 15.12 -1.57 16.81
N LEU A 392 15.53 -2.01 15.62
CA LEU A 392 14.83 -3.06 14.86
C LEU A 392 14.93 -4.43 15.55
N LEU A 393 16.07 -4.75 16.15
CA LEU A 393 16.24 -5.99 16.92
C LEU A 393 15.29 -6.04 18.11
N ILE A 394 15.13 -4.94 18.86
CA ILE A 394 14.16 -4.84 19.95
C ILE A 394 12.73 -5.06 19.43
N CYS A 395 12.37 -4.42 18.31
CA CYS A 395 11.05 -4.62 17.68
C CYS A 395 10.84 -6.09 17.28
N ALA A 396 11.86 -6.76 16.74
CA ALA A 396 11.80 -8.17 16.38
C ALA A 396 11.58 -9.08 17.59
N ILE A 397 12.34 -8.87 18.68
CA ILE A 397 12.17 -9.61 19.93
C ILE A 397 10.76 -9.40 20.50
N MET A 398 10.29 -8.15 20.54
CA MET A 398 8.94 -7.83 21.01
C MET A 398 7.86 -8.48 20.13
N SER A 399 8.05 -8.52 18.80
CA SER A 399 7.09 -9.13 17.88
C SER A 399 6.96 -10.65 18.10
N ILE A 400 8.09 -11.34 18.30
CA ILE A 400 8.11 -12.78 18.62
C ILE A 400 7.49 -13.01 20.00
N GLY A 401 7.84 -12.18 20.98
CA GLY A 401 7.26 -12.22 22.32
C GLY A 401 5.74 -12.04 22.30
N LEU A 402 5.21 -11.14 21.47
CA LEU A 402 3.77 -10.93 21.28
C LEU A 402 3.08 -12.16 20.70
N ILE A 403 3.65 -12.78 19.67
CA ILE A 403 3.12 -14.01 19.06
C ILE A 403 3.08 -15.13 20.11
N ILE A 404 4.18 -15.34 20.83
CA ILE A 404 4.26 -16.36 21.88
C ILE A 404 3.24 -16.09 22.98
N ALA A 405 3.12 -14.83 23.42
CA ALA A 405 2.18 -14.44 24.46
C ALA A 405 0.73 -14.71 24.06
N ILE A 406 0.36 -14.45 22.80
CA ILE A 406 -0.99 -14.74 22.29
C ILE A 406 -1.23 -16.25 22.22
N VAL A 407 -0.31 -17.00 21.62
CA VAL A 407 -0.53 -18.43 21.36
C VAL A 407 -0.46 -19.28 22.63
N LYS A 408 0.37 -18.89 23.62
CA LYS A 408 0.51 -19.61 24.90
C LYS A 408 -0.43 -19.12 26.00
N PHE A 409 -1.33 -18.19 25.71
CA PHE A 409 -2.35 -17.79 26.68
C PHE A 409 -3.38 -18.92 26.90
N PRO A 410 -4.04 -19.02 28.06
CA PRO A 410 -3.53 -18.62 29.36
C PRO A 410 -2.30 -19.46 29.74
N TYR A 411 -1.23 -18.79 30.18
CA TYR A 411 0.00 -19.45 30.64
C TYR A 411 -0.17 -19.97 32.07
N PRO A 412 0.31 -21.17 32.45
CA PRO A 412 1.15 -22.11 31.69
C PRO A 412 0.41 -23.24 30.97
N ASN A 413 -0.93 -23.24 30.95
CA ASN A 413 -1.76 -24.34 30.43
C ASN A 413 -2.44 -23.95 29.11
N PRO A 414 -1.71 -23.85 27.98
CA PRO A 414 -2.30 -23.53 26.69
C PRO A 414 -3.24 -24.64 26.24
N THR A 415 -4.43 -24.28 25.77
CA THR A 415 -5.43 -25.24 25.28
C THR A 415 -5.10 -25.79 23.88
N GLY A 416 -4.19 -25.13 23.15
CA GLY A 416 -3.92 -25.34 21.73
C GLY A 416 -2.78 -26.29 21.35
N GLY A 417 -2.05 -26.87 22.31
CA GLY A 417 -0.97 -27.83 22.02
C GLY A 417 0.26 -27.26 21.27
N PHE A 418 0.41 -25.93 21.17
CA PHE A 418 1.47 -25.28 20.39
C PHE A 418 2.88 -25.43 21.00
N SER A 419 3.80 -26.03 20.24
CA SER A 419 5.22 -26.13 20.58
C SER A 419 6.05 -25.09 19.80
N THR A 420 6.56 -24.08 20.53
CA THR A 420 7.43 -23.03 19.95
C THR A 420 8.74 -23.57 19.38
N ALA A 421 9.25 -24.67 19.94
CA ALA A 421 10.52 -25.27 19.53
C ALA A 421 10.38 -26.08 18.23
N GLU A 422 9.26 -26.81 18.08
CA GLU A 422 8.96 -27.57 16.85
C GLU A 422 8.79 -26.64 15.65
N LEU A 423 8.07 -25.52 15.81
CA LEU A 423 7.90 -24.54 14.73
C LEU A 423 9.25 -23.99 14.22
N LEU A 424 10.21 -23.71 15.11
CA LEU A 424 11.53 -23.22 14.69
C LEU A 424 12.37 -24.31 14.03
N SER A 425 12.31 -25.54 14.54
CA SER A 425 13.02 -26.70 14.01
C SER A 425 12.52 -27.08 12.62
N GLU A 426 11.20 -27.16 12.43
CA GLU A 426 10.58 -27.51 11.15
C GLU A 426 10.82 -26.43 10.08
N ARG A 427 10.89 -25.15 10.48
CA ARG A 427 11.23 -24.06 9.55
C ARG A 427 12.67 -24.12 9.07
N ALA A 428 13.60 -24.57 9.89
CA ALA A 428 14.95 -24.86 9.43
C ALA A 428 14.97 -26.03 8.42
N GLY A 429 14.05 -27.00 8.55
CA GLY A 429 13.93 -28.16 7.66
C GLY A 429 13.13 -27.93 6.36
N GLN A 430 12.13 -27.05 6.33
CA GLN A 430 11.20 -26.85 5.21
C GLN A 430 11.70 -25.94 4.06
N ILE A 431 13.01 -25.71 3.95
CA ILE A 431 13.60 -24.88 2.89
C ILE A 431 13.38 -25.49 1.48
N SER A 432 13.03 -26.79 1.40
CA SER A 432 12.67 -27.50 0.18
C SER A 432 11.39 -28.35 0.36
N GLY A 433 10.30 -28.04 -0.36
CA GLY A 433 9.17 -29.00 -0.50
C GLY A 433 7.72 -28.51 -0.38
N GLU A 434 7.43 -27.21 -0.27
CA GLU A 434 6.02 -26.75 -0.26
C GLU A 434 5.36 -26.87 -1.64
N ALA A 435 4.24 -27.61 -1.74
CA ALA A 435 3.49 -27.87 -2.99
C ALA A 435 3.06 -26.59 -3.75
N GLY A 436 2.77 -25.49 -3.04
CA GLY A 436 2.46 -24.20 -3.67
C GLY A 436 3.69 -23.55 -4.31
N ALA A 437 4.88 -23.77 -3.77
CA ALA A 437 6.12 -23.28 -4.36
C ALA A 437 6.53 -24.12 -5.58
N SER A 438 6.39 -25.45 -5.53
CA SER A 438 6.67 -26.30 -6.69
C SER A 438 5.76 -25.96 -7.87
N SER A 439 4.46 -25.71 -7.62
CA SER A 439 3.50 -25.31 -8.65
C SER A 439 3.86 -23.98 -9.33
N ARG A 440 4.36 -22.99 -8.57
CA ARG A 440 4.86 -21.70 -9.12
C ARG A 440 6.06 -21.88 -10.04
N TRP A 441 6.99 -22.72 -9.64
CA TRP A 441 8.19 -23.00 -10.43
C TRP A 441 7.87 -23.79 -11.70
N ALA A 442 6.86 -24.67 -11.66
CA ALA A 442 6.36 -25.38 -12.83
C ALA A 442 5.68 -24.45 -13.86
N LEU A 443 5.03 -23.37 -13.40
CA LEU A 443 4.43 -22.36 -14.29
C LEU A 443 5.49 -21.53 -15.04
N LEU A 444 6.66 -21.28 -14.43
CA LEU A 444 7.68 -20.37 -14.97
C LEU A 444 8.16 -20.73 -16.40
N PRO A 445 8.55 -21.98 -16.73
CA PRO A 445 8.97 -22.33 -18.08
C PRO A 445 7.85 -22.13 -19.11
N GLU A 446 6.64 -22.59 -18.82
CA GLU A 446 5.49 -22.48 -19.73
C GLU A 446 5.13 -21.00 -19.97
N LEU A 447 5.16 -20.18 -18.92
CA LEU A 447 4.93 -18.75 -19.03
C LEU A 447 5.99 -18.07 -19.92
N TRP A 448 7.24 -18.52 -19.86
CA TRP A 448 8.31 -18.00 -20.69
C TRP A 448 8.15 -18.41 -22.16
N ASP A 449 7.70 -19.63 -22.42
CA ASP A 449 7.44 -20.10 -23.78
C ASP A 449 6.27 -19.36 -24.43
N GLU A 450 5.22 -19.04 -23.67
CA GLU A 450 4.13 -18.17 -24.14
C GLU A 450 4.61 -16.73 -24.41
N ILE A 451 5.44 -16.15 -23.54
CA ILE A 451 6.01 -14.81 -23.76
C ILE A 451 6.83 -14.74 -25.07
N LYS A 452 7.57 -15.80 -25.42
CA LYS A 452 8.37 -15.84 -26.66
C LYS A 452 7.53 -15.79 -27.93
N GLN A 453 6.25 -16.18 -27.89
CA GLN A 453 5.38 -16.16 -29.06
C GLN A 453 5.07 -14.73 -29.51
N SER A 454 4.90 -13.79 -28.57
CA SER A 454 4.67 -12.36 -28.86
C SER A 454 5.38 -11.45 -27.85
N PRO A 455 6.72 -11.35 -27.91
CA PRO A 455 7.50 -10.74 -26.84
C PRO A 455 7.38 -9.21 -26.79
N ILE A 456 7.11 -8.54 -27.93
CA ILE A 456 7.11 -7.08 -28.03
C ILE A 456 5.74 -6.50 -27.66
N LEU A 457 4.67 -7.04 -28.24
CA LEU A 457 3.29 -6.53 -28.11
C LEU A 457 2.40 -7.36 -27.17
N GLY A 458 2.90 -8.51 -26.69
CA GLY A 458 2.17 -9.41 -25.81
C GLY A 458 1.12 -10.22 -26.54
N GLN A 459 0.40 -11.06 -25.81
CA GLN A 459 -0.74 -11.85 -26.25
C GLN A 459 -2.09 -11.20 -25.86
N GLY A 460 -2.07 -10.09 -25.11
CA GLY A 460 -3.26 -9.40 -24.65
C GLY A 460 -3.85 -9.97 -23.37
N PHE A 461 -4.86 -9.28 -22.83
CA PHE A 461 -5.57 -9.72 -21.63
C PHE A 461 -6.31 -11.05 -21.87
N GLY A 462 -6.47 -11.84 -20.81
CA GLY A 462 -7.13 -13.13 -20.86
C GLY A 462 -6.31 -14.25 -21.49
N ALA A 463 -5.05 -14.00 -21.86
CA ALA A 463 -4.12 -15.02 -22.32
C ALA A 463 -3.94 -16.09 -21.23
N THR A 464 -3.99 -17.36 -21.63
CA THR A 464 -3.96 -18.51 -20.71
C THR A 464 -2.68 -19.29 -20.85
N VAL A 465 -2.16 -19.79 -19.74
CA VAL A 465 -1.02 -20.74 -19.72
C VAL A 465 -1.48 -22.03 -19.06
N THR A 466 -1.09 -23.15 -19.65
CA THR A 466 -1.34 -24.50 -19.12
C THR A 466 -0.05 -25.07 -18.56
N TYR A 467 -0.08 -25.56 -17.32
CA TYR A 467 1.09 -26.18 -16.67
C TYR A 467 0.64 -27.29 -15.72
N LYS A 468 1.58 -28.13 -15.27
CA LYS A 468 1.32 -29.16 -14.27
C LYS A 468 1.48 -28.61 -12.86
N SER A 469 0.37 -28.53 -12.13
CA SER A 469 0.30 -28.08 -10.75
C SER A 469 0.42 -29.25 -9.78
N SER A 470 1.09 -29.02 -8.66
CA SER A 470 1.13 -29.93 -7.50
C SER A 470 0.13 -29.51 -6.41
N ASP A 471 -0.68 -28.47 -6.65
CA ASP A 471 -1.68 -28.00 -5.69
C ASP A 471 -2.76 -29.08 -5.48
N PRO A 472 -2.98 -29.53 -4.24
CA PRO A 472 -4.01 -30.54 -3.95
C PRO A 472 -5.40 -30.17 -4.48
N ARG A 473 -5.76 -28.88 -4.48
CA ARG A 473 -7.05 -28.39 -4.98
C ARG A 473 -7.21 -28.57 -6.49
N VAL A 474 -6.10 -28.48 -7.22
CA VAL A 474 -6.10 -28.77 -8.66
C VAL A 474 -6.17 -30.28 -8.87
N LEU A 475 -5.37 -31.05 -8.12
CA LEU A 475 -5.34 -32.51 -8.22
C LEU A 475 -6.69 -33.16 -7.91
N GLU A 476 -7.51 -32.55 -7.05
CA GLU A 476 -8.89 -32.96 -6.76
C GLU A 476 -9.82 -32.86 -7.99
N SER A 477 -9.58 -31.92 -8.90
CA SER A 477 -10.40 -31.69 -10.11
C SER A 477 -9.76 -32.23 -11.39
N SER A 478 -8.43 -32.36 -11.41
CA SER A 478 -7.63 -32.80 -12.54
C SER A 478 -6.59 -33.83 -12.07
N PRO A 479 -6.85 -35.14 -12.20
CA PRO A 479 -5.93 -36.19 -11.73
C PRO A 479 -4.55 -36.17 -12.41
N THR A 480 -4.45 -35.58 -13.60
CA THR A 480 -3.17 -35.38 -14.32
C THR A 480 -2.36 -34.20 -13.77
N GLY A 481 -2.98 -33.35 -12.94
CA GLY A 481 -2.42 -32.10 -12.42
C GLY A 481 -2.38 -30.98 -13.45
N GLU A 482 -2.91 -31.17 -14.66
CA GLU A 482 -2.96 -30.11 -15.66
C GLU A 482 -3.92 -29.01 -15.22
N TYR A 483 -3.43 -27.77 -15.29
CA TYR A 483 -4.15 -26.59 -14.89
C TYR A 483 -3.93 -25.46 -15.88
N THR A 484 -5.03 -24.92 -16.41
CA THR A 484 -5.03 -23.77 -17.31
C THR A 484 -5.59 -22.56 -16.58
N THR A 485 -4.85 -21.44 -16.60
CA THR A 485 -5.24 -20.21 -15.91
C THR A 485 -4.84 -18.97 -16.71
N TYR A 486 -5.57 -17.87 -16.54
CA TYR A 486 -5.20 -16.53 -17.02
C TYR A 486 -4.59 -15.65 -15.89
N ALA A 487 -4.64 -16.14 -14.65
CA ALA A 487 -4.14 -15.44 -13.47
C ALA A 487 -2.85 -16.12 -12.99
N PHE A 488 -1.74 -15.36 -12.98
CA PHE A 488 -0.41 -15.87 -12.69
C PHE A 488 0.18 -15.23 -11.43
N GLU A 489 0.98 -15.99 -10.68
CA GLU A 489 1.65 -15.46 -9.48
C GLU A 489 2.93 -14.65 -9.81
N TRP A 490 3.50 -14.83 -11.00
CA TRP A 490 4.67 -14.09 -11.50
C TRP A 490 4.28 -12.72 -12.06
N GLY A 491 4.03 -11.75 -11.18
CA GLY A 491 3.36 -10.49 -11.57
C GLY A 491 4.03 -9.68 -12.69
N TRP A 492 5.36 -9.61 -12.75
CA TRP A 492 6.04 -8.89 -13.84
C TRP A 492 6.03 -9.65 -15.18
N LEU A 493 6.12 -10.98 -15.13
CA LEU A 493 6.02 -11.82 -16.33
C LEU A 493 4.59 -11.86 -16.85
N ASP A 494 3.61 -11.81 -15.95
CA ASP A 494 2.20 -11.62 -16.28
C ASP A 494 1.96 -10.32 -17.08
N ILE A 495 2.53 -9.20 -16.62
CA ILE A 495 2.48 -7.93 -17.37
C ILE A 495 3.13 -8.08 -18.75
N TRP A 496 4.29 -8.74 -18.81
CA TRP A 496 5.00 -8.95 -20.08
C TRP A 496 4.16 -9.78 -21.04
N LEU A 497 3.64 -10.93 -20.60
CA LEU A 497 2.79 -11.77 -21.44
C LEU A 497 1.61 -10.97 -22.02
N LYS A 498 0.94 -10.16 -21.21
CA LYS A 498 -0.29 -9.47 -21.60
C LYS A 498 -0.05 -8.20 -22.41
N LEU A 499 0.84 -7.33 -21.97
CA LEU A 499 1.08 -6.01 -22.57
C LEU A 499 2.32 -5.95 -23.48
N GLY A 500 3.12 -7.02 -23.50
CA GLY A 500 4.39 -7.06 -24.20
C GLY A 500 5.51 -6.30 -23.49
N LEU A 501 6.73 -6.41 -24.04
CA LEU A 501 7.91 -5.73 -23.50
C LEU A 501 7.73 -4.21 -23.46
N LEU A 502 7.08 -3.62 -24.47
CA LEU A 502 6.86 -2.17 -24.51
C LEU A 502 5.88 -1.71 -23.42
N GLY A 503 4.81 -2.48 -23.19
CA GLY A 503 3.88 -2.24 -22.09
C GLY A 503 4.57 -2.35 -20.74
N LEU A 504 5.37 -3.40 -20.52
CA LEU A 504 6.19 -3.56 -19.31
C LEU A 504 7.15 -2.39 -19.09
N ILE A 505 7.89 -1.96 -20.12
CA ILE A 505 8.81 -0.81 -20.03
C ILE A 505 8.05 0.46 -19.67
N SER A 506 6.86 0.70 -20.26
CA SER A 506 6.06 1.88 -19.95
C SER A 506 5.63 1.93 -18.47
N TYR A 507 5.24 0.77 -17.92
CA TYR A 507 4.92 0.63 -16.50
C TYR A 507 6.17 0.90 -15.65
N LEU A 508 7.28 0.21 -15.91
CA LEU A 508 8.52 0.38 -15.15
C LEU A 508 9.03 1.83 -15.22
N ALA A 509 8.86 2.53 -16.35
CA ALA A 509 9.20 3.94 -16.49
C ALA A 509 8.33 4.84 -15.59
N LEU A 510 7.02 4.59 -15.51
CA LEU A 510 6.12 5.30 -14.60
C LEU A 510 6.56 5.10 -13.13
N LEU A 511 6.81 3.84 -12.74
CA LEU A 511 7.26 3.50 -11.40
C LEU A 511 8.60 4.16 -11.05
N ALA A 512 9.58 4.02 -11.94
CA ALA A 512 10.90 4.63 -11.77
C ALA A 512 10.77 6.15 -11.59
N LYS A 513 9.91 6.81 -12.38
CA LYS A 513 9.71 8.26 -12.28
C LYS A 513 9.13 8.68 -10.93
N ILE A 514 8.12 7.96 -10.42
CA ILE A 514 7.53 8.25 -9.11
C ILE A 514 8.56 8.02 -7.99
N ILE A 515 9.32 6.92 -8.05
CA ILE A 515 10.35 6.58 -7.06
C ILE A 515 11.48 7.63 -7.06
N ILE A 516 11.97 8.02 -8.23
CA ILE A 516 13.00 9.06 -8.39
C ILE A 516 12.50 10.38 -7.79
N ASP A 517 11.27 10.79 -8.07
CA ASP A 517 10.73 12.01 -7.49
C ASP A 517 10.58 11.92 -5.96
N GLY A 518 10.12 10.79 -5.44
CA GLY A 518 10.01 10.55 -4.01
C GLY A 518 11.35 10.59 -3.27
N ILE A 519 12.44 10.15 -3.91
CA ILE A 519 13.80 10.18 -3.35
C ILE A 519 14.43 11.57 -3.49
N PHE A 520 14.39 12.15 -4.68
CA PHE A 520 15.22 13.30 -5.06
C PHE A 520 14.49 14.64 -5.06
N ARG A 521 13.17 14.67 -5.31
CA ARG A 521 12.37 15.91 -5.23
C ARG A 521 11.83 16.17 -3.82
N ASN A 522 12.01 15.24 -2.89
CA ASN A 522 11.72 15.43 -1.47
C ASN A 522 12.74 16.35 -0.77
N LYS A 523 12.79 17.63 -1.16
CA LYS A 523 13.73 18.63 -0.60
C LYS A 523 13.50 18.88 0.89
N ALA A 524 12.26 18.80 1.35
CA ALA A 524 11.89 18.90 2.76
C ALA A 524 12.41 17.73 3.61
N LYS A 525 12.96 16.68 2.98
CA LYS A 525 13.38 15.42 3.63
C LYS A 525 12.26 14.82 4.47
N ASP A 526 11.01 14.97 4.03
CA ASP A 526 9.85 14.46 4.74
C ASP A 526 9.93 12.94 4.83
N LYS A 527 9.96 12.44 6.05
CA LYS A 527 10.07 11.00 6.34
C LYS A 527 8.88 10.21 5.84
N ILE A 528 7.70 10.84 5.75
CA ILE A 528 6.50 10.19 5.22
C ILE A 528 6.68 9.92 3.72
N ILE A 529 7.18 10.88 2.95
CA ILE A 529 7.45 10.70 1.51
C ILE A 529 8.48 9.59 1.30
N TYR A 530 9.56 9.57 2.09
CA TYR A 530 10.52 8.48 2.02
C TYR A 530 9.90 7.12 2.37
N GLY A 531 9.06 7.05 3.40
CA GLY A 531 8.37 5.81 3.79
C GLY A 531 7.42 5.32 2.72
N LEU A 532 6.65 6.23 2.12
CA LEU A 532 5.75 5.91 1.01
C LEU A 532 6.55 5.42 -0.22
N THR A 533 7.68 6.06 -0.50
CA THR A 533 8.54 5.68 -1.63
C THR A 533 9.19 4.31 -1.41
N ILE A 534 9.68 4.02 -0.21
CA ILE A 534 10.17 2.68 0.16
C ILE A 534 9.03 1.67 0.03
N GLY A 535 7.82 2.01 0.50
CA GLY A 535 6.65 1.16 0.30
C GLY A 535 6.37 0.83 -1.17
N LEU A 536 6.59 1.78 -2.09
CA LEU A 536 6.39 1.57 -3.53
C LEU A 536 7.46 0.63 -4.12
N ILE A 537 8.69 0.72 -3.62
CA ILE A 537 9.76 -0.22 -3.97
C ILE A 537 9.43 -1.62 -3.43
N VAL A 538 8.98 -1.70 -2.18
CA VAL A 538 8.61 -2.95 -1.51
C VAL A 538 7.49 -3.66 -2.26
N ILE A 539 6.39 -2.98 -2.58
CA ILE A 539 5.28 -3.61 -3.32
C ILE A 539 5.69 -4.02 -4.73
N SER A 540 6.56 -3.26 -5.39
CA SER A 540 7.13 -3.63 -6.70
C SER A 540 7.97 -4.91 -6.61
N ALA A 541 8.75 -5.06 -5.53
CA ALA A 541 9.55 -6.25 -5.30
C ALA A 541 8.71 -7.48 -4.92
N VAL A 542 7.70 -7.30 -4.06
CA VAL A 542 6.71 -8.35 -3.74
C VAL A 542 6.02 -8.82 -5.03
N SER A 543 5.82 -7.92 -5.99
CA SER A 543 5.21 -8.20 -7.30
C SER A 543 5.97 -9.13 -8.22
N ILE A 544 7.19 -9.52 -7.88
CA ILE A 544 7.91 -10.60 -8.55
C ILE A 544 7.19 -11.94 -8.34
N PHE A 545 6.68 -12.19 -7.14
CA PHE A 545 6.10 -13.49 -6.74
C PHE A 545 4.62 -13.40 -6.33
N SER A 546 4.02 -12.21 -6.33
CA SER A 546 2.60 -12.01 -5.99
C SER A 546 2.09 -10.76 -6.69
N PRO A 547 1.15 -10.83 -7.64
CA PRO A 547 0.91 -9.79 -8.68
C PRO A 547 0.24 -8.50 -8.16
N TYR A 548 0.77 -7.85 -7.13
CA TYR A 548 0.21 -6.63 -6.54
C TYR A 548 0.19 -5.47 -7.52
N MET A 549 1.16 -5.38 -8.45
CA MET A 549 1.18 -4.32 -9.47
C MET A 549 0.14 -4.54 -10.59
N ASN A 550 -0.52 -5.71 -10.63
CA ASN A 550 -1.63 -6.01 -11.54
C ASN A 550 -2.98 -6.01 -10.79
N HIS A 551 -2.95 -5.67 -9.50
CA HIS A 551 -4.07 -5.78 -8.60
C HIS A 551 -4.49 -4.38 -8.08
N PRO A 552 -5.80 -4.14 -7.82
CA PRO A 552 -6.30 -2.87 -7.32
C PRO A 552 -5.54 -2.30 -6.11
N LEU A 553 -5.05 -3.17 -5.21
CA LEU A 553 -4.32 -2.76 -4.02
C LEU A 553 -3.00 -2.06 -4.36
N GLY A 554 -2.17 -2.66 -5.22
CA GLY A 554 -0.88 -2.06 -5.57
C GLY A 554 -1.00 -0.90 -6.52
N ILE A 555 -1.96 -0.97 -7.47
CA ILE A 555 -2.28 0.15 -8.35
C ILE A 555 -2.80 1.34 -7.53
N GLY A 556 -3.72 1.11 -6.59
CA GLY A 556 -4.22 2.15 -5.70
C GLY A 556 -3.10 2.81 -4.90
N TYR A 557 -2.18 2.01 -4.35
CA TYR A 557 -1.00 2.54 -3.65
C TYR A 557 -0.08 3.37 -4.56
N LEU A 558 0.16 2.92 -5.80
CA LEU A 558 0.91 3.68 -6.80
C LEU A 558 0.23 5.03 -7.08
N ILE A 559 -1.08 5.05 -7.28
CA ILE A 559 -1.86 6.29 -7.50
C ILE A 559 -1.71 7.23 -6.31
N LEU A 560 -1.80 6.70 -5.09
CA LEU A 560 -1.65 7.47 -3.87
C LEU A 560 -0.25 8.11 -3.79
N CYS A 561 0.80 7.34 -4.02
CA CYS A 561 2.17 7.84 -4.06
C CYS A 561 2.34 8.91 -5.13
N ALA A 562 1.87 8.68 -6.35
CA ALA A 562 1.94 9.66 -7.44
C ALA A 562 1.26 10.98 -7.04
N ALA A 563 0.02 10.92 -6.53
CA ALA A 563 -0.73 12.11 -6.17
C ALA A 563 -0.08 12.89 -5.00
N ILE A 564 0.36 12.20 -3.95
CA ILE A 564 1.02 12.82 -2.79
C ILE A 564 2.38 13.42 -3.19
N ILE A 565 3.25 12.65 -3.85
CA ILE A 565 4.59 13.11 -4.22
C ILE A 565 4.51 14.29 -5.19
N ASN A 566 3.59 14.26 -6.16
CA ASN A 566 3.36 15.40 -7.05
C ASN A 566 2.83 16.63 -6.29
N ALA A 567 1.94 16.44 -5.30
CA ALA A 567 1.42 17.57 -4.50
C ALA A 567 2.54 18.25 -3.69
N TYR A 568 3.47 17.49 -3.11
CA TYR A 568 4.63 18.04 -2.40
C TYR A 568 5.70 18.63 -3.35
N GLY A 569 5.88 18.04 -4.54
CA GLY A 569 6.84 18.53 -5.54
C GLY A 569 6.40 19.77 -6.31
N ALA A 570 5.10 20.13 -6.27
CA ALA A 570 4.53 21.27 -6.98
C ALA A 570 4.68 22.61 -6.23
N GLU A 571 5.15 22.62 -4.98
CA GLU A 571 5.35 23.84 -4.19
C GLU A 571 6.46 24.77 -4.73
N GLU A 572 7.18 24.41 -5.80
CA GLU A 572 8.33 25.17 -6.31
C GLU A 572 8.27 25.53 -7.82
N ILE A 573 7.16 25.28 -8.54
CA ILE A 573 7.06 25.64 -9.98
C ILE A 573 6.21 26.92 -10.22
N GLU A 574 5.62 27.50 -9.17
CA GLU A 574 5.02 28.85 -9.18
C GLU A 574 5.86 29.82 -8.35
#